data_AF-A0A5E8H9F9-F1
#
_entry.id   AF-A0A5E8H9F9-F1
#
_cell.length_a   1.000
_cell.length_b   1.000
_cell.length_c   1.000
_cell.angle_alpha   90.00
_cell.angle_beta   90.00
_cell.angle_gamma   90.00
#
_symmetry.space_group_name_H-M   'P 1'
#
loop_
_entity.id
_entity.type
_entity.pdbx_description
1 polymer ?
#
loop_
_entity_poly.entity_id
_entity_poly.type
_entity_poly.pdbx_seq_one_letter_code
_entity_poly.pdbx_strand_id
1 'polypeptide(L)'
;MKIITICLLLLLIKCNEIINISVCDSDLESNSYCFNKDKIDSREIGANISPNIFIGESFENNLVLVEPFEFDNHDHANNFKFFNIRRTISAFAFQTLNAQKINGKFIEHSRLHLSKIYDRPKYFNMTISEPIFELLKYKTNENIINNSIVFGVFDLDFEKADCSIFGKKRPYTKEEYKEALEELKEDHQSTDRTLDFKSPEETILNARFICKIQYSAVKLEILLSSFNTKGMEYAGTVYIADLYKDKKLIKTIQKYNYDGPY
;
A
#
# COMPACT_ATOMS: atom_id res chain seq x y z
N MET A 1 29.60 60.38 9.64
CA MET A 1 28.19 60.08 9.29
C MET A 1 28.20 58.78 8.49
N LYS A 2 27.89 57.57 8.98
CA LYS A 2 26.77 57.04 9.79
C LYS A 2 25.40 57.47 9.28
N ILE A 3 24.77 56.63 8.45
CA ILE A 3 23.38 56.18 8.63
C ILE A 3 23.36 54.67 8.42
N ILE A 4 22.94 53.99 9.48
CA ILE A 4 22.57 52.58 9.56
C ILE A 4 21.10 52.52 9.16
N THR A 5 20.73 51.58 8.29
CA THR A 5 19.35 51.10 8.21
C THR A 5 19.37 49.58 8.34
N ILE A 6 19.28 49.14 9.60
CA ILE A 6 18.76 47.84 10.00
C ILE A 6 17.26 48.05 10.27
N CYS A 7 16.47 47.01 9.98
CA CYS A 7 15.05 46.74 10.29
C CYS A 7 14.27 46.46 8.98
N LEU A 8 13.55 45.35 8.79
CA LEU A 8 13.04 44.37 9.75
C LEU A 8 12.78 43.03 9.04
N LEU A 9 13.06 41.97 9.78
CA LEU A 9 12.63 40.59 9.65
C LEU A 9 11.08 40.46 9.57
N LEU A 10 10.55 39.53 8.76
CA LEU A 10 9.59 38.47 9.15
C LEU A 10 8.63 38.01 8.01
N LEU A 11 8.65 36.69 7.78
CA LEU A 11 7.54 35.77 7.43
C LEU A 11 7.01 35.86 5.97
N LEU A 12 7.03 34.79 5.16
CA LEU A 12 6.41 33.46 5.36
C LEU A 12 7.25 32.39 4.63
N ILE A 13 8.04 31.53 5.27
CA ILE A 13 7.66 30.24 5.86
C ILE A 13 6.39 29.60 5.28
N LYS A 14 6.59 28.63 4.38
CA LYS A 14 5.85 27.35 4.34
C LYS A 14 6.83 26.21 3.98
N CYS A 15 7.84 26.01 4.82
CA CYS A 15 8.36 24.67 5.05
C CYS A 15 7.51 24.12 6.20
N ASN A 16 6.45 23.41 5.88
CA ASN A 16 5.75 22.63 6.89
C ASN A 16 6.53 21.34 7.11
N GLU A 17 7.09 21.26 8.32
CA GLU A 17 7.41 20.05 9.09
C GLU A 17 8.40 19.05 8.46
N ILE A 18 9.69 19.34 8.61
CA ILE A 18 10.70 18.28 8.73
C ILE A 18 10.82 17.95 10.22
N ILE A 19 10.22 16.84 10.63
CA ILE A 19 10.45 16.28 11.96
C ILE A 19 11.77 15.51 11.93
N ASN A 20 12.77 16.11 12.57
CA ASN A 20 14.04 15.53 13.04
C ASN A 20 15.05 15.04 11.98
N ILE A 21 15.85 15.98 11.48
CA ILE A 21 17.01 15.80 10.59
C ILE A 21 18.07 14.83 11.16
N SER A 22 18.10 14.59 12.48
CA SER A 22 19.14 13.80 13.14
C SER A 22 19.13 12.29 12.87
N VAL A 23 18.12 11.76 12.16
CA VAL A 23 17.98 10.33 11.82
C VAL A 23 18.10 10.10 10.29
N CYS A 24 18.36 11.16 9.53
CA CYS A 24 18.27 11.15 8.08
C CYS A 24 19.67 11.12 7.45
N ASP A 25 20.05 9.98 6.87
CA ASP A 25 21.21 9.88 5.96
C ASP A 25 20.82 10.62 4.67
N SER A 26 21.11 11.92 4.61
CA SER A 26 20.74 12.77 3.48
C SER A 26 21.39 12.26 2.20
N ASP A 27 20.56 11.88 1.23
CA ASP A 27 20.99 11.63 -0.13
C ASP A 27 20.98 12.96 -0.88
N LEU A 28 22.16 13.40 -1.34
CA LEU A 28 22.49 14.77 -1.79
C LEU A 28 21.69 15.29 -3.01
N GLU A 29 20.70 14.56 -3.51
CA GLU A 29 19.99 14.86 -4.76
C GLU A 29 18.56 15.41 -4.59
N SER A 30 17.86 15.18 -3.47
CA SER A 30 16.40 15.42 -3.44
C SER A 30 15.89 16.57 -2.55
N ASN A 31 16.70 17.14 -1.65
CA ASN A 31 16.36 18.29 -0.75
C ASN A 31 14.99 18.28 -0.03
N SER A 32 14.20 17.21 -0.10
CA SER A 32 12.78 17.23 0.29
C SER A 32 12.28 15.94 0.92
N TYR A 33 13.09 14.86 0.94
CA TYR A 33 12.64 13.54 1.41
C TYR A 33 13.72 12.84 2.25
N CYS A 34 13.31 12.25 3.37
CA CYS A 34 14.14 11.36 4.17
C CYS A 34 13.88 9.90 3.78
N PHE A 35 14.92 9.22 3.29
CA PHE A 35 14.89 7.79 3.00
C PHE A 35 15.45 7.06 4.24
N ASN A 36 14.59 6.50 5.11
CA ASN A 36 15.14 5.68 6.20
C ASN A 36 15.72 4.38 5.62
N LYS A 37 16.87 3.95 6.13
CA LYS A 37 17.80 3.05 5.46
C LYS A 37 17.84 1.63 6.03
N ASP A 38 16.79 1.22 6.75
CA ASP A 38 16.71 -0.17 7.18
C ASP A 38 16.19 -1.00 6.00
N LYS A 39 17.11 -1.40 5.11
CA LYS A 39 16.84 -2.51 4.20
C LYS A 39 16.45 -3.70 5.06
N ILE A 40 15.31 -4.31 4.76
CA ILE A 40 14.92 -5.56 5.41
C ILE A 40 16.00 -6.60 5.09
N ASP A 41 16.74 -7.09 6.10
CA ASP A 41 17.59 -8.28 5.90
C ASP A 41 16.65 -9.44 5.60
N SER A 42 16.80 -10.03 4.41
CA SER A 42 15.95 -11.13 3.98
C SER A 42 16.01 -12.33 4.92
N ARG A 43 17.10 -12.47 5.69
CA ARG A 43 17.28 -13.51 6.70
C ARG A 43 16.45 -13.28 7.98
N GLU A 44 16.01 -12.05 8.23
CA GLU A 44 15.25 -11.65 9.41
C GLU A 44 13.75 -11.44 9.13
N ILE A 45 13.28 -11.79 7.92
CA ILE A 45 11.87 -11.66 7.55
C ILE A 45 10.98 -12.53 8.46
N GLY A 46 10.22 -11.88 9.33
CA GLY A 46 9.16 -12.46 10.18
C GLY A 46 7.86 -11.66 10.05
N ALA A 47 7.05 -11.61 11.11
CA ALA A 47 5.79 -10.86 11.12
C ALA A 47 5.96 -9.34 10.84
N ASN A 48 7.16 -8.79 11.08
CA ASN A 48 7.50 -7.36 10.90
C ASN A 48 7.62 -6.91 9.44
N ILE A 49 7.40 -7.78 8.46
CA ILE A 49 7.41 -7.41 7.03
C ILE A 49 6.17 -6.59 6.62
N SER A 50 5.07 -6.69 7.38
CA SER A 50 3.78 -6.08 7.01
C SER A 50 3.80 -4.56 6.79
N PRO A 51 4.56 -3.73 7.54
CA PRO A 51 4.63 -2.29 7.29
C PRO A 51 5.35 -1.92 5.99
N ASN A 52 6.04 -2.88 5.37
CA ASN A 52 6.76 -2.68 4.11
C ASN A 52 5.98 -3.20 2.89
N ILE A 53 4.81 -3.80 3.12
CA ILE A 53 3.93 -4.22 2.04
C ILE A 53 3.27 -2.97 1.46
N PHE A 54 3.24 -2.88 0.13
CA PHE A 54 2.55 -1.81 -0.58
C PHE A 54 1.60 -2.38 -1.62
N ILE A 55 0.59 -1.56 -1.93
CA ILE A 55 -0.40 -1.84 -2.96
C ILE A 55 -0.70 -0.54 -3.72
N GLY A 56 -1.17 -0.66 -4.94
CA GLY A 56 -1.53 0.48 -5.75
C GLY A 56 -2.02 0.09 -7.13
N GLU A 57 -1.84 1.00 -8.08
CA GLU A 57 -2.36 0.88 -9.42
C GLU A 57 -1.39 1.43 -10.46
N SER A 58 -1.38 0.80 -11.63
CA SER A 58 -0.65 1.26 -12.80
C SER A 58 -1.54 2.11 -13.69
N PHE A 59 -0.93 3.12 -14.30
CA PHE A 59 -1.57 4.10 -15.15
C PHE A 59 -0.79 4.26 -16.46
N GLU A 60 -1.37 5.05 -17.35
CA GLU A 60 -0.77 5.41 -18.62
C GLU A 60 0.65 5.96 -18.49
N ASN A 61 1.42 5.82 -19.57
CA ASN A 61 2.84 6.14 -19.60
C ASN A 61 3.66 5.35 -18.56
N ASN A 62 3.32 4.09 -18.26
CA ASN A 62 4.06 3.25 -17.31
C ASN A 62 4.28 3.93 -15.95
N LEU A 63 3.27 4.68 -15.50
CA LEU A 63 3.26 5.27 -14.17
C LEU A 63 2.64 4.28 -13.19
N VAL A 64 3.17 4.26 -11.99
CA VAL A 64 2.68 3.41 -10.91
C VAL A 64 2.55 4.27 -9.67
N LEU A 65 1.37 4.25 -9.06
CA LEU A 65 1.10 4.95 -7.82
C LEU A 65 0.81 3.91 -6.74
N VAL A 66 1.53 3.99 -5.62
CA VAL A 66 1.40 3.04 -4.51
C VAL A 66 1.27 3.76 -3.19
N GLU A 67 0.69 3.04 -2.23
CA GLU A 67 0.62 3.37 -0.83
C GLU A 67 0.96 2.12 0.00
N PRO A 68 1.39 2.28 1.26
CA PRO A 68 1.53 1.15 2.16
C PRO A 68 0.21 0.46 2.42
N PHE A 69 0.28 -0.85 2.62
CA PHE A 69 -0.91 -1.69 2.72
C PHE A 69 -1.70 -1.42 4.00
N GLU A 70 -1.01 -1.26 5.13
CA GLU A 70 -1.62 -0.99 6.45
C GLU A 70 -2.05 0.49 6.63
N PHE A 71 -1.75 1.37 5.67
CA PHE A 71 -2.11 2.78 5.78
C PHE A 71 -3.54 3.02 5.30
N ASP A 72 -4.36 3.68 6.11
CA ASP A 72 -5.64 4.22 5.67
C ASP A 72 -5.45 5.66 5.17
N ASN A 73 -5.58 5.86 3.86
CA ASN A 73 -5.37 7.15 3.20
C ASN A 73 -6.57 8.09 3.38
N HIS A 74 -7.68 7.65 3.96
CA HIS A 74 -8.93 8.42 4.01
C HIS A 74 -9.03 9.41 5.18
N ASP A 75 -8.41 9.11 6.33
CA ASP A 75 -8.62 9.91 7.56
C ASP A 75 -7.46 10.83 7.95
N HIS A 76 -6.28 10.72 7.33
CA HIS A 76 -5.06 11.33 7.85
C HIS A 76 -4.21 12.11 6.83
N ALA A 77 -4.83 13.10 6.19
CA ALA A 77 -4.16 14.04 5.30
C ALA A 77 -3.17 15.01 6.02
N ASN A 78 -3.05 14.91 7.35
CA ASN A 78 -2.24 15.78 8.21
C ASN A 78 -1.17 15.04 9.03
N ASN A 79 -1.11 13.71 8.96
CA ASN A 79 -0.21 12.88 9.78
C ASN A 79 0.55 11.83 8.96
N PHE A 80 0.76 12.06 7.66
CA PHE A 80 1.60 11.22 6.82
C PHE A 80 3.07 11.36 7.25
N LYS A 81 3.40 10.77 8.40
CA LYS A 81 4.75 10.72 8.94
C LYS A 81 5.53 9.75 8.08
N PHE A 82 6.18 10.32 7.07
CA PHE A 82 7.36 9.80 6.36
C PHE A 82 7.34 8.29 6.20
N PHE A 83 6.61 7.81 5.20
CA PHE A 83 6.94 6.50 4.71
C PHE A 83 8.40 6.45 4.29
N ASN A 84 8.97 5.29 4.54
CA ASN A 84 10.23 4.84 4.00
C ASN A 84 10.17 4.87 2.46
N ILE A 85 10.32 6.05 1.87
CA ILE A 85 10.36 6.19 0.42
C ILE A 85 11.54 5.35 -0.05
N ARG A 86 11.35 4.58 -1.11
CA ARG A 86 12.43 3.79 -1.74
C ARG A 86 12.71 4.39 -3.09
N ARG A 87 14.00 4.58 -3.42
CA ARG A 87 14.41 5.02 -4.75
C ARG A 87 13.92 4.07 -5.85
N THR A 88 13.79 2.79 -5.51
CA THR A 88 13.35 1.74 -6.43
C THR A 88 12.39 0.78 -5.76
N ILE A 89 11.49 0.19 -6.56
CA ILE A 89 10.63 -0.91 -6.16
C ILE A 89 10.76 -2.08 -7.13
N SER A 90 10.57 -3.29 -6.62
CA SER A 90 10.22 -4.47 -7.41
C SER A 90 8.82 -4.90 -6.98
N ALA A 91 7.96 -5.17 -7.95
CA ALA A 91 6.55 -5.49 -7.70
C ALA A 91 6.00 -6.42 -8.77
N PHE A 92 4.77 -6.89 -8.55
CA PHE A 92 3.97 -7.48 -9.60
C PHE A 92 2.77 -6.60 -9.91
N ALA A 93 2.53 -6.38 -11.21
CA ALA A 93 1.30 -5.83 -11.74
C ALA A 93 0.37 -6.98 -12.14
N PHE A 94 -0.85 -6.97 -11.60
CA PHE A 94 -1.86 -8.01 -11.81
C PHE A 94 -3.02 -7.51 -12.65
N GLN A 95 -3.34 -8.27 -13.69
CA GLN A 95 -4.56 -8.08 -14.46
C GLN A 95 -5.19 -9.42 -14.78
N THR A 96 -6.34 -9.70 -14.16
CA THR A 96 -7.05 -10.99 -14.30
C THR A 96 -6.12 -12.18 -14.00
N LEU A 97 -5.83 -13.04 -14.97
CA LEU A 97 -4.98 -14.23 -14.82
C LEU A 97 -3.48 -13.94 -15.04
N ASN A 98 -3.11 -12.71 -15.41
CA ASN A 98 -1.75 -12.35 -15.76
C ASN A 98 -1.09 -11.57 -14.62
N ALA A 99 0.16 -11.96 -14.31
CA ALA A 99 1.06 -11.19 -13.46
C ALA A 99 2.32 -10.83 -14.25
N GLN A 100 2.72 -9.57 -14.17
CA GLN A 100 3.94 -9.07 -14.78
C GLN A 100 4.82 -8.51 -13.68
N LYS A 101 6.07 -8.95 -13.63
CA LYS A 101 7.08 -8.35 -12.75
C LYS A 101 7.48 -6.98 -13.31
N ILE A 102 7.59 -5.99 -12.43
CA ILE A 102 7.90 -4.60 -12.79
C ILE A 102 8.96 -4.04 -11.85
N ASN A 103 9.81 -3.17 -12.38
CA ASN A 103 10.78 -2.41 -11.60
C ASN A 103 10.50 -0.91 -11.76
N GLY A 104 10.20 -0.26 -10.64
CA GLY A 104 9.88 1.16 -10.60
C GLY A 104 11.07 1.99 -10.10
N LYS A 105 11.24 3.18 -10.65
CA LYS A 105 12.09 4.25 -10.10
C LYS A 105 11.20 5.35 -9.54
N PHE A 106 11.48 5.78 -8.31
CA PHE A 106 10.73 6.83 -7.66
C PHE A 106 10.83 8.14 -8.45
N ILE A 107 9.71 8.83 -8.57
CA ILE A 107 9.62 10.16 -9.21
C ILE A 107 9.39 11.20 -8.14
N GLU A 108 8.29 11.07 -7.41
CA GLU A 108 7.82 12.09 -6.47
C GLU A 108 6.81 11.52 -5.47
N HIS A 109 6.65 12.23 -4.36
CA HIS A 109 5.49 12.08 -3.50
C HIS A 109 4.35 12.94 -4.06
N SER A 110 3.22 12.31 -4.34
CA SER A 110 2.08 12.90 -5.03
C SER A 110 0.89 13.01 -4.10
N ARG A 111 0.32 14.21 -4.01
CA ARG A 111 -0.95 14.46 -3.30
C ARG A 111 -2.02 14.78 -4.35
N LEU A 112 -2.78 13.77 -4.76
CA LEU A 112 -3.61 13.82 -5.97
C LEU A 112 -5.00 13.25 -5.74
N HIS A 113 -5.99 13.82 -6.44
CA HIS A 113 -7.29 13.19 -6.59
C HIS A 113 -7.33 12.42 -7.92
N LEU A 114 -7.21 11.09 -7.86
CA LEU A 114 -6.90 10.27 -9.02
C LEU A 114 -8.03 10.18 -10.04
N SER A 115 -9.30 10.13 -9.62
CA SER A 115 -10.44 10.00 -10.53
C SER A 115 -10.64 11.19 -11.47
N LYS A 116 -10.02 12.36 -11.19
CA LYS A 116 -10.00 13.52 -12.10
C LYS A 116 -8.85 13.52 -13.11
N ILE A 117 -7.81 12.74 -12.84
CA ILE A 117 -6.57 12.75 -13.62
C ILE A 117 -6.51 11.53 -14.54
N TYR A 118 -7.02 10.39 -14.05
CA TYR A 118 -6.95 9.11 -14.74
C TYR A 118 -8.32 8.49 -14.90
N ASP A 119 -8.58 7.91 -16.08
CA ASP A 119 -9.86 7.30 -16.39
C ASP A 119 -10.05 5.97 -15.63
N ARG A 120 -11.14 5.92 -14.85
CA ARG A 120 -11.68 4.70 -14.22
C ARG A 120 -10.62 3.94 -13.39
N PRO A 121 -9.99 4.57 -12.37
CA PRO A 121 -9.17 3.83 -11.42
C PRO A 121 -9.99 2.66 -10.87
N LYS A 122 -9.37 1.49 -10.71
CA LYS A 122 -10.02 0.30 -10.15
C LYS A 122 -9.73 0.15 -8.68
N TYR A 123 -8.47 0.36 -8.31
CA TYR A 123 -8.05 0.32 -6.94
C TYR A 123 -8.42 1.65 -6.29
N PHE A 124 -7.96 2.79 -6.81
CA PHE A 124 -8.25 4.09 -6.20
C PHE A 124 -9.64 4.66 -6.55
N ASN A 125 -10.64 3.79 -6.70
CA ASN A 125 -11.98 4.20 -7.12
C ASN A 125 -12.80 4.70 -5.93
N MET A 126 -12.94 6.02 -5.80
CA MET A 126 -13.96 6.61 -4.95
C MET A 126 -14.71 7.67 -5.76
N THR A 127 -15.98 7.37 -6.01
CA THR A 127 -16.81 8.10 -6.97
C THR A 127 -17.57 9.28 -6.37
N ILE A 128 -17.47 9.53 -5.05
CA ILE A 128 -18.34 10.52 -4.38
C ILE A 128 -17.56 11.57 -3.58
N SER A 129 -16.54 11.18 -2.81
CA SER A 129 -15.88 12.10 -1.85
C SER A 129 -14.66 12.86 -2.40
N GLU A 130 -14.38 12.77 -3.70
CA GLU A 130 -13.19 13.32 -4.35
C GLU A 130 -11.90 13.28 -3.49
N PRO A 131 -11.54 12.13 -2.88
CA PRO A 131 -10.50 12.10 -1.87
C PRO A 131 -9.14 12.42 -2.48
N ILE A 132 -8.35 13.17 -1.72
CA ILE A 132 -6.96 13.45 -2.05
C ILE A 132 -6.12 12.33 -1.43
N PHE A 133 -5.49 11.52 -2.29
CA PHE A 133 -4.59 10.47 -1.86
C PHE A 133 -3.16 10.99 -1.72
N GLU A 134 -2.46 10.57 -0.67
CA GLU A 134 -1.00 10.72 -0.55
C GLU A 134 -0.33 9.43 -1.02
N LEU A 135 0.38 9.51 -2.15
CA LEU A 135 0.86 8.37 -2.93
C LEU A 135 2.33 8.52 -3.31
N LEU A 136 3.03 7.39 -3.36
CA LEU A 136 4.37 7.32 -3.90
C LEU A 136 4.27 7.00 -5.40
N LYS A 137 4.82 7.89 -6.24
CA LYS A 137 4.78 7.75 -7.69
C LYS A 137 6.10 7.19 -8.21
N TYR A 138 5.99 6.15 -9.03
CA TYR A 138 7.09 5.45 -9.68
C TYR A 138 6.92 5.45 -11.20
N LYS A 139 8.05 5.44 -11.91
CA LYS A 139 8.13 5.19 -13.36
C LYS A 139 8.75 3.83 -13.61
N THR A 140 8.17 3.08 -14.52
CA THR A 140 8.67 1.77 -14.96
C THR A 140 8.94 1.80 -16.47
N ASN A 141 9.90 0.98 -16.91
CA ASN A 141 10.24 0.87 -18.33
C ASN A 141 9.49 -0.29 -19.01
N GLU A 142 8.92 -1.19 -18.20
CA GLU A 142 8.08 -2.28 -18.62
C GLU A 142 6.76 -1.74 -19.17
N ASN A 143 6.27 -2.32 -20.27
CA ASN A 143 4.94 -1.98 -20.79
C ASN A 143 3.91 -2.68 -19.91
N ILE A 144 3.19 -1.91 -19.08
CA ILE A 144 2.22 -2.43 -18.13
C ILE A 144 0.82 -2.06 -18.62
N ILE A 145 -0.12 -2.98 -18.46
CA ILE A 145 -1.51 -2.71 -18.81
C ILE A 145 -2.10 -1.73 -17.80
N ASN A 146 -2.69 -0.65 -18.29
CA ASN A 146 -3.36 0.34 -17.44
C ASN A 146 -4.39 -0.32 -16.50
N ASN A 147 -4.51 0.26 -15.31
CA ASN A 147 -5.43 -0.14 -14.26
C ASN A 147 -5.20 -1.60 -13.82
N SER A 148 -3.94 -2.03 -13.81
CA SER A 148 -3.49 -3.26 -13.14
C SER A 148 -3.18 -2.95 -11.68
N ILE A 149 -3.60 -3.83 -10.78
CA ILE A 149 -3.28 -3.75 -9.36
C ILE A 149 -1.78 -4.01 -9.22
N VAL A 150 -1.04 -3.11 -8.58
CA VAL A 150 0.37 -3.28 -8.29
C VAL A 150 0.53 -3.67 -6.83
N PHE A 151 1.32 -4.71 -6.55
CA PHE A 151 1.54 -5.21 -5.20
C PHE A 151 2.98 -5.69 -5.02
N GLY A 152 3.55 -5.45 -3.84
CA GLY A 152 4.89 -5.88 -3.52
C GLY A 152 5.28 -5.56 -2.09
N VAL A 153 6.56 -5.78 -1.79
CA VAL A 153 7.17 -5.42 -0.51
C VAL A 153 8.43 -4.63 -0.79
N PHE A 154 8.59 -3.50 -0.11
CA PHE A 154 9.81 -2.70 -0.23
C PHE A 154 11.05 -3.54 0.12
N ASP A 155 12.15 -3.28 -0.58
CA ASP A 155 13.46 -3.95 -0.42
C ASP A 155 13.51 -5.45 -0.73
N LEU A 156 12.41 -6.07 -1.17
CA LEU A 156 12.37 -7.48 -1.55
C LEU A 156 12.06 -7.68 -3.02
N ASP A 157 12.80 -8.60 -3.64
CA ASP A 157 12.63 -8.94 -5.04
C ASP A 157 11.94 -10.31 -5.19
N PHE A 158 10.61 -10.30 -5.23
CA PHE A 158 9.84 -11.51 -5.46
C PHE A 158 10.10 -12.07 -6.86
N GLU A 159 10.22 -13.38 -6.98
CA GLU A 159 10.68 -14.05 -8.19
C GLU A 159 9.53 -14.51 -9.08
N LYS A 160 8.42 -14.92 -8.45
CA LYS A 160 7.31 -15.59 -9.12
C LYS A 160 5.98 -15.07 -8.63
N ALA A 161 4.99 -15.14 -9.51
CA ALA A 161 3.59 -14.93 -9.20
C ALA A 161 2.75 -16.09 -9.77
N ASP A 162 1.77 -16.54 -9.00
CA ASP A 162 0.79 -17.56 -9.37
C ASP A 162 -0.63 -16.97 -9.26
N CYS A 163 -1.30 -16.83 -10.40
CA CYS A 163 -2.67 -16.33 -10.52
C CYS A 163 -3.63 -17.42 -11.01
N SER A 164 -3.22 -18.69 -11.02
CA SER A 164 -3.94 -19.81 -11.65
C SER A 164 -5.37 -20.04 -11.15
N ILE A 165 -5.66 -19.60 -9.92
CA ILE A 165 -6.98 -19.72 -9.29
C ILE A 165 -7.67 -18.36 -9.10
N PHE A 166 -7.30 -17.35 -9.90
CA PHE A 166 -7.91 -16.01 -9.85
C PHE A 166 -9.45 -16.09 -9.81
N GLY A 167 -10.05 -15.29 -8.92
CA GLY A 167 -11.49 -15.18 -8.75
C GLY A 167 -12.16 -16.35 -8.03
N LYS A 168 -11.46 -17.47 -7.79
CA LYS A 168 -11.97 -18.55 -6.93
C LYS A 168 -11.95 -18.09 -5.48
N LYS A 169 -12.80 -18.72 -4.65
CA LYS A 169 -12.73 -18.53 -3.20
C LYS A 169 -11.31 -18.85 -2.72
N ARG A 170 -10.80 -18.00 -1.84
CA ARG A 170 -9.50 -18.15 -1.20
C ARG A 170 -9.38 -19.54 -0.56
N PRO A 171 -8.31 -20.31 -0.86
CA PRO A 171 -8.11 -21.61 -0.25
C PRO A 171 -7.71 -21.42 1.21
N TYR A 172 -8.38 -22.14 2.11
CA TYR A 172 -8.06 -22.18 3.53
C TYR A 172 -8.33 -23.56 4.12
N THR A 173 -7.43 -24.01 5.00
CA THR A 173 -7.71 -25.06 5.98
C THR A 173 -8.51 -24.49 7.17
N LYS A 174 -9.07 -25.37 7.99
CA LYS A 174 -9.82 -24.93 9.19
C LYS A 174 -8.90 -24.28 10.22
N GLU A 175 -7.65 -24.72 10.26
CA GLU A 175 -6.61 -24.26 11.16
C GLU A 175 -6.15 -22.86 10.77
N GLU A 176 -5.75 -22.66 9.51
CA GLU A 176 -5.36 -21.33 8.99
C GLU A 176 -6.51 -20.31 9.11
N TYR A 177 -7.76 -20.76 8.93
CA TYR A 177 -8.92 -19.90 9.13
C TYR A 177 -9.05 -19.40 10.57
N LYS A 178 -8.77 -20.25 11.57
CA LYS A 178 -8.79 -19.85 12.98
C LYS A 178 -7.65 -18.89 13.30
N GLU A 179 -6.44 -19.19 12.82
CA GLU A 179 -5.26 -18.33 13.00
C GLU A 179 -5.50 -16.94 12.38
N ALA A 180 -6.01 -16.88 11.14
CA ALA A 180 -6.34 -15.61 10.49
C ALA A 180 -7.40 -14.79 11.25
N LEU A 181 -8.38 -15.46 11.89
CA LEU A 181 -9.38 -14.78 12.70
C LEU A 181 -8.84 -14.24 14.02
N GLU A 182 -7.91 -14.97 14.65
CA GLU A 182 -7.29 -14.53 15.89
C GLU A 182 -6.47 -13.25 15.66
N GLU A 183 -5.65 -13.22 14.60
CA GLU A 183 -4.86 -12.03 14.21
C GLU A 183 -5.76 -10.80 13.96
N LEU A 184 -6.86 -10.97 13.21
CA LEU A 184 -7.75 -9.85 12.91
C LEU A 184 -8.55 -9.35 14.12
N LYS A 185 -8.78 -10.19 15.14
CA LYS A 185 -9.44 -9.76 16.38
C LYS A 185 -8.55 -8.82 17.19
N GLU A 186 -7.24 -9.01 17.17
CA GLU A 186 -6.29 -8.15 17.86
C GLU A 186 -6.22 -6.75 17.21
N ASP A 187 -6.26 -6.69 15.88
CA ASP A 187 -6.26 -5.44 15.09
C ASP A 187 -7.55 -4.60 15.22
N HIS A 188 -8.62 -5.15 15.81
CA HIS A 188 -9.96 -4.56 15.83
C HIS A 188 -10.37 -3.92 17.17
N GLN A 189 -9.44 -3.72 18.10
CA GLN A 189 -9.73 -3.11 19.41
C GLN A 189 -9.89 -1.57 19.40
N SER A 190 -9.95 -0.91 18.24
CA SER A 190 -10.19 0.54 18.15
C SER A 190 -11.69 0.91 18.16
N THR A 191 -12.05 1.92 18.96
CA THR A 191 -13.41 2.29 19.36
C THR A 191 -14.22 3.12 18.36
N ASP A 192 -13.74 3.35 17.14
CA ASP A 192 -14.49 4.10 16.12
C ASP A 192 -14.90 3.18 14.96
N ARG A 193 -16.07 2.56 15.11
CA ARG A 193 -16.71 1.78 14.04
C ARG A 193 -18.19 2.11 13.96
N THR A 194 -18.51 3.26 13.40
CA THR A 194 -19.84 3.59 12.87
C THR A 194 -20.17 2.83 11.57
N LEU A 195 -19.30 1.90 11.17
CA LEU A 195 -19.48 1.02 10.04
C LEU A 195 -19.60 -0.41 10.59
N ASP A 196 -20.84 -0.86 10.81
CA ASP A 196 -21.17 -2.25 11.14
C ASP A 196 -20.87 -3.13 9.91
N PHE A 197 -19.60 -3.47 9.76
CA PHE A 197 -19.11 -4.30 8.67
C PHE A 197 -19.49 -5.77 8.88
N LYS A 198 -19.65 -6.50 7.77
CA LYS A 198 -19.62 -7.97 7.78
C LYS A 198 -18.46 -8.46 8.63
N SER A 199 -18.70 -9.47 9.45
CA SER A 199 -17.70 -9.92 10.42
C SER A 199 -16.41 -10.37 9.71
N PRO A 200 -15.24 -10.27 10.37
CA PRO A 200 -13.96 -10.73 9.80
C PRO A 200 -14.04 -12.13 9.19
N GLU A 201 -14.85 -13.01 9.81
CA GLU A 201 -15.22 -14.34 9.33
C GLU A 201 -15.81 -14.32 7.92
N GLU A 202 -16.85 -13.51 7.68
CA GLU A 202 -17.49 -13.42 6.37
C GLU A 202 -16.55 -12.84 5.31
N THR A 203 -15.72 -11.88 5.71
CA THR A 203 -14.74 -11.23 4.83
C THR A 203 -13.66 -12.22 4.40
N ILE A 204 -13.10 -12.99 5.33
CA ILE A 204 -12.09 -14.02 5.04
C ILE A 204 -12.67 -15.13 4.16
N LEU A 205 -13.85 -15.66 4.50
CA LEU A 205 -14.44 -16.82 3.82
C LEU A 205 -14.92 -16.52 2.39
N ASN A 206 -15.26 -15.28 2.10
CA ASN A 206 -15.78 -14.87 0.80
C ASN A 206 -14.77 -14.11 -0.05
N ALA A 207 -13.57 -13.83 0.48
CA ALA A 207 -12.48 -13.27 -0.29
C ALA A 207 -12.14 -14.15 -1.49
N ARG A 208 -11.96 -13.52 -2.63
CA ARG A 208 -11.58 -14.15 -3.90
C ARG A 208 -10.11 -13.91 -4.17
N PHE A 209 -9.42 -14.97 -4.54
CA PHE A 209 -8.00 -14.97 -4.82
C PHE A 209 -7.66 -14.03 -5.99
N ILE A 210 -6.63 -13.22 -5.84
CA ILE A 210 -6.02 -12.44 -6.93
C ILE A 210 -4.80 -13.22 -7.43
N CYS A 211 -3.70 -13.15 -6.69
CA CYS A 211 -2.45 -13.83 -7.03
C CYS A 211 -1.65 -14.11 -5.76
N LYS A 212 -0.72 -15.06 -5.86
CA LYS A 212 0.30 -15.35 -4.85
C LYS A 212 1.67 -14.96 -5.38
N ILE A 213 2.42 -14.14 -4.65
CA ILE A 213 3.82 -13.83 -4.96
C ILE A 213 4.76 -14.68 -4.09
N GLN A 214 5.89 -15.12 -4.65
CA GLN A 214 6.84 -16.01 -3.97
C GLN A 214 8.27 -15.48 -4.02
N TYR A 215 8.95 -15.53 -2.88
CA TYR A 215 10.37 -15.27 -2.74
C TYR A 215 11.07 -16.55 -2.24
N SER A 216 11.61 -17.33 -3.17
CA SER A 216 12.02 -18.71 -2.94
C SER A 216 13.22 -18.81 -2.00
N ALA A 217 14.14 -17.83 -2.06
CA ALA A 217 15.37 -17.80 -1.26
C ALA A 217 15.12 -17.97 0.26
N VAL A 218 13.98 -17.46 0.74
CA VAL A 218 13.59 -17.47 2.16
C VAL A 218 12.25 -18.18 2.40
N LYS A 219 11.73 -18.87 1.37
CA LYS A 219 10.45 -19.59 1.39
C LYS A 219 9.29 -18.74 1.91
N LEU A 220 9.26 -17.49 1.48
CA LEU A 220 8.19 -16.54 1.78
C LEU A 220 7.19 -16.55 0.62
N GLU A 221 5.91 -16.62 0.96
CA GLU A 221 4.81 -16.45 0.01
C GLU A 221 3.84 -15.41 0.55
N ILE A 222 3.29 -14.56 -0.33
CA ILE A 222 2.23 -13.63 0.04
C ILE A 222 1.05 -13.86 -0.89
N LEU A 223 -0.10 -14.20 -0.32
CA LEU A 223 -1.34 -14.42 -1.05
C LEU A 223 -2.20 -13.16 -0.96
N LEU A 224 -2.49 -12.55 -2.10
CA LEU A 224 -3.40 -11.41 -2.20
C LEU A 224 -4.80 -11.87 -2.62
N SER A 225 -5.81 -11.43 -1.89
CA SER A 225 -7.23 -11.67 -2.18
C SER A 225 -8.04 -10.38 -2.03
N SER A 226 -9.27 -10.38 -2.55
CA SER A 226 -10.20 -9.26 -2.38
C SER A 226 -11.64 -9.72 -2.12
N PHE A 227 -12.39 -8.93 -1.35
CA PHE A 227 -13.81 -9.09 -1.11
C PHE A 227 -14.53 -7.76 -1.40
N ASN A 228 -15.57 -7.81 -2.23
CA ASN A 228 -16.39 -6.64 -2.52
C ASN A 228 -17.58 -6.60 -1.58
N THR A 229 -17.78 -5.49 -0.87
CA THR A 229 -18.85 -5.33 0.13
C THR A 229 -20.21 -4.94 -0.47
N LYS A 230 -20.36 -5.00 -1.81
CA LYS A 230 -21.57 -4.55 -2.53
C LYS A 230 -22.88 -5.02 -1.86
N GLY A 231 -23.71 -4.07 -1.45
CA GLY A 231 -25.02 -4.31 -0.82
C GLY A 231 -25.31 -3.51 0.45
N MET A 232 -24.47 -2.54 0.82
CA MET A 232 -24.63 -1.69 2.01
C MET A 232 -24.51 -0.21 1.64
N GLU A 233 -24.90 0.69 2.54
CA GLU A 233 -24.77 2.16 2.41
C GLU A 233 -23.33 2.63 2.14
N TYR A 234 -22.33 1.74 2.28
CA TYR A 234 -20.91 1.97 2.02
C TYR A 234 -20.36 0.85 1.10
N ALA A 235 -20.20 1.14 -0.20
CA ALA A 235 -19.61 0.20 -1.14
C ALA A 235 -18.07 0.31 -1.11
N GLY A 236 -17.37 -0.82 -0.94
CA GLY A 236 -15.91 -0.86 -0.90
C GLY A 236 -15.33 -2.22 -1.30
N THR A 237 -14.02 -2.24 -1.51
CA THR A 237 -13.23 -3.45 -1.72
C THR A 237 -12.29 -3.62 -0.55
N VAL A 238 -12.37 -4.76 0.13
CA VAL A 238 -11.41 -5.16 1.17
C VAL A 238 -10.36 -6.04 0.51
N TYR A 239 -9.11 -5.63 0.57
CA TYR A 239 -7.95 -6.43 0.17
C TYR A 239 -7.42 -7.17 1.39
N ILE A 240 -6.98 -8.42 1.19
CA ILE A 240 -6.42 -9.25 2.25
C ILE A 240 -5.11 -9.85 1.76
N ALA A 241 -4.06 -9.71 2.56
CA ALA A 241 -2.77 -10.35 2.31
C ALA A 241 -2.46 -11.37 3.41
N ASP A 242 -2.34 -12.65 3.03
CA ASP A 242 -1.75 -13.68 3.91
C ASP A 242 -0.26 -13.75 3.66
N LEU A 243 0.50 -13.74 4.75
CA LEU A 243 1.92 -13.94 4.72
C LEU A 243 2.21 -15.36 5.19
N TYR A 244 2.93 -16.12 4.36
CA TYR A 244 3.34 -17.48 4.65
C TYR A 244 4.85 -17.60 4.67
N LYS A 245 5.41 -18.25 5.70
CA LYS A 245 6.82 -18.62 5.76
C LYS A 245 6.94 -20.12 6.03
N ASP A 246 7.76 -20.81 5.23
CA ASP A 246 7.90 -22.27 5.31
C ASP A 246 6.53 -22.99 5.26
N LYS A 247 5.60 -22.48 4.44
CA LYS A 247 4.21 -22.95 4.28
C LYS A 247 3.32 -22.82 5.53
N LYS A 248 3.72 -22.05 6.53
CA LYS A 248 2.89 -21.72 7.69
C LYS A 248 2.42 -20.28 7.58
N LEU A 249 1.14 -20.04 7.88
CA LEU A 249 0.61 -18.69 7.99
C LEU A 249 1.33 -17.99 9.15
N ILE A 250 1.88 -16.80 8.90
CA ILE A 250 2.57 -16.01 9.91
C ILE A 250 1.83 -14.71 10.26
N LYS A 251 1.02 -14.18 9.32
CA LYS A 251 0.23 -12.97 9.54
C LYS A 251 -0.85 -12.85 8.47
N THR A 252 -2.00 -12.30 8.85
CA THR A 252 -3.03 -11.84 7.90
C THR A 252 -3.24 -10.35 8.11
N ILE A 253 -3.20 -9.56 7.04
CA ILE A 253 -3.49 -8.11 7.09
C ILE A 253 -4.61 -7.74 6.13
N GLN A 254 -5.41 -6.75 6.52
CA GLN A 254 -6.50 -6.22 5.73
C GLN A 254 -6.22 -4.77 5.33
N LYS A 255 -6.61 -4.43 4.11
CA LYS A 255 -6.73 -3.05 3.66
C LYS A 255 -8.14 -2.80 3.18
N TYR A 256 -8.77 -1.79 3.76
CA TYR A 256 -10.05 -1.31 3.32
C TYR A 256 -9.86 -0.21 2.28
N ASN A 257 -10.63 -0.29 1.21
CA ASN A 257 -10.70 0.72 0.18
C ASN A 257 -12.19 1.00 -0.06
N TYR A 258 -12.73 1.94 0.70
CA TYR A 258 -14.16 2.19 0.85
C TYR A 258 -14.53 3.52 0.23
N ASP A 259 -15.72 3.62 -0.35
CA ASP A 259 -16.38 4.90 -0.65
C ASP A 259 -16.88 5.51 0.68
N GLY A 260 -16.78 6.83 0.82
CA GLY A 260 -17.33 7.53 1.99
C GLY A 260 -18.87 7.39 2.04
N PRO A 261 -19.53 7.89 3.11
CA PRO A 261 -20.99 7.76 3.25
C PRO A 261 -21.75 8.33 2.03
N TYR A 262 -22.77 7.58 1.59
CA TYR A 262 -23.80 8.00 0.64
C TYR A 262 -24.90 8.82 1.32
#